data_AF-A0A2N0B491-F1
#
_entry.id   AF-A0A2N0B491-F1
#
_cell.length_a   1.000
_cell.length_b   1.000
_cell.length_c   1.000
_cell.angle_alpha   90.00
_cell.angle_beta   90.00
_cell.angle_gamma   90.00
#
_symmetry.space_group_name_H-M   'P 1'
#
loop_
_entity.id
_entity.type
_entity.pdbx_description
1 polymer ?
#
loop_
_entity_poly.entity_id
_entity_poly.type
_entity_poly.pdbx_seq_one_letter_code
_entity_poly.pdbx_strand_id
1 'polypeptide(L)'
;MKRILFLAVFLFILNPISPEEATTKSGKKVILNPDFTWKYVLGSAESKPAKTANIILTKSQDQDQELKSESGEFSVWFDSKKWNRAPRPANKVAEFEFENKKRTGYSMVIYEGLEIPMESFAELLVVNARQVDPDASLIETVDCKVNGKTGKLVTYTALFSGMKFIFYSFVTSSAKGSIQFTTYTLENKFEQEKEEFNRLISGLVFP
;
A
#
# COMPACT_ATOMS: atom_id res chain seq x y z
N MET A 1 -41.33 46.84 -45.30
CA MET A 1 -40.54 46.98 -44.05
C MET A 1 -40.15 45.58 -43.57
N LYS A 2 -38.88 45.19 -43.71
CA LYS A 2 -38.39 43.83 -43.39
C LYS A 2 -38.07 43.72 -41.89
N ARG A 3 -38.69 42.76 -41.19
CA ARG A 3 -38.38 42.43 -39.79
C ARG A 3 -37.24 41.39 -39.80
N ILE A 4 -36.06 41.77 -39.32
CA ILE A 4 -34.95 40.84 -39.08
C ILE A 4 -35.09 40.32 -37.65
N LEU A 5 -35.42 39.03 -37.52
CA LEU A 5 -35.48 38.33 -36.26
C LEU A 5 -34.04 37.94 -35.86
N PHE A 6 -33.46 38.62 -34.87
CA PHE A 6 -32.18 38.22 -34.29
C PHE A 6 -32.42 37.07 -33.31
N LEU A 7 -32.09 35.85 -33.72
CA LEU A 7 -32.04 34.68 -32.84
C LEU A 7 -30.68 34.69 -32.12
N ALA A 8 -30.66 35.13 -30.87
CA ALA A 8 -29.47 35.06 -30.03
C ALA A 8 -29.27 33.62 -29.54
N VAL A 9 -28.34 32.90 -30.16
CA VAL A 9 -27.89 31.58 -29.71
C VAL A 9 -26.95 31.78 -28.53
N PHE A 10 -27.40 31.40 -27.33
CA PHE A 10 -26.59 31.41 -26.11
C PHE A 10 -25.75 30.13 -26.07
N LEU A 11 -24.52 30.17 -26.57
CA LEU A 11 -23.55 29.09 -26.39
C LEU A 11 -23.07 29.10 -24.92
N PHE A 12 -23.59 28.18 -24.11
CA PHE A 12 -22.99 27.85 -22.82
C PHE A 12 -21.65 27.16 -23.09
N ILE A 13 -20.55 27.88 -22.86
CA ILE A 13 -19.20 27.33 -22.87
C ILE A 13 -19.05 26.49 -21.59
N LEU A 14 -19.32 25.19 -21.70
CA LEU A 14 -18.91 24.23 -20.68
C LEU A 14 -17.38 24.15 -20.73
N ASN A 15 -16.70 24.89 -19.86
CA ASN A 15 -15.27 24.67 -19.65
C ASN A 15 -15.10 23.27 -19.05
N PRO A 16 -14.37 22.35 -19.70
CA PRO A 16 -14.01 21.10 -19.04
C PRO A 16 -13.18 21.47 -17.81
N ILE A 17 -13.66 21.09 -16.62
CA ILE A 17 -12.86 21.18 -15.40
C ILE A 17 -11.77 20.12 -15.55
N SER A 18 -10.60 20.56 -16.03
CA SER A 18 -9.44 19.68 -16.14
C SER A 18 -8.99 19.27 -14.74
N PRO A 19 -8.69 17.98 -14.50
CA PRO A 19 -8.09 17.56 -13.25
C PRO A 19 -6.79 18.33 -12.98
N GLU A 20 -6.60 18.80 -11.75
CA GLU A 20 -5.41 19.57 -11.35
C GLU A 20 -4.32 18.61 -10.88
N GLU A 21 -3.09 18.75 -11.40
CA GLU A 21 -1.95 17.99 -10.90
C GLU A 21 -1.22 18.75 -9.79
N ALA A 22 -0.93 18.06 -8.69
CA ALA A 22 -0.13 18.58 -7.59
C ALA A 22 1.03 17.63 -7.24
N THR A 23 2.06 18.15 -6.58
CA THR A 23 3.19 17.35 -6.09
C THR A 23 3.19 17.31 -4.56
N THR A 24 3.23 16.13 -3.97
CA THR A 24 3.29 15.95 -2.52
C THR A 24 4.64 16.39 -1.96
N LYS A 25 4.74 16.58 -0.64
CA LYS A 25 6.04 16.80 0.04
C LYS A 25 7.05 15.67 -0.21
N SER A 26 6.55 14.44 -0.47
CA SER A 26 7.36 13.28 -0.83
C SER A 26 7.76 13.22 -2.30
N GLY A 27 7.40 14.22 -3.11
CA GLY A 27 7.77 14.33 -4.52
C GLY A 27 6.91 13.50 -5.48
N LYS A 28 5.77 12.97 -5.01
CA LYS A 28 4.85 12.18 -5.84
C LYS A 28 3.83 13.09 -6.50
N LYS A 29 3.46 12.82 -7.76
CA LYS A 29 2.36 13.53 -8.41
C LYS A 29 1.02 12.93 -8.01
N VAL A 30 0.05 13.79 -7.74
CA VAL A 30 -1.35 13.45 -7.48
C VAL A 30 -2.25 14.26 -8.39
N ILE A 31 -3.38 13.69 -8.77
CA ILE A 31 -4.49 14.37 -9.45
C ILE A 31 -5.52 14.74 -8.39
N LEU A 32 -5.85 16.02 -8.28
CA LEU A 32 -6.94 16.55 -7.48
C LEU A 32 -8.21 16.57 -8.34
N ASN A 33 -9.24 15.88 -7.88
CA ASN A 33 -10.53 15.82 -8.55
C ASN A 33 -11.45 16.95 -8.05
N PRO A 34 -12.43 17.40 -8.85
CA PRO A 34 -13.38 18.45 -8.46
C PRO A 34 -14.30 18.07 -7.28
N ASP A 35 -14.43 16.78 -6.98
CA ASP A 35 -15.21 16.23 -5.87
C ASP A 35 -14.43 16.22 -4.54
N PHE A 36 -13.30 16.93 -4.47
CA PHE A 36 -12.39 16.98 -3.32
C PHE A 36 -11.70 15.65 -2.99
N THR A 37 -11.74 14.68 -3.91
CA THR A 37 -10.90 13.47 -3.83
C THR A 37 -9.59 13.68 -4.59
N TRP A 38 -8.62 12.80 -4.38
CA TRP A 38 -7.38 12.81 -5.13
C TRP A 38 -6.86 11.40 -5.39
N LYS A 39 -6.01 11.23 -6.40
CA LYS A 39 -5.37 9.95 -6.75
C LYS A 39 -3.91 10.13 -7.14
N TYR A 40 -3.04 9.17 -6.87
CA TYR A 40 -1.66 9.20 -7.38
C TYR A 40 -1.62 9.06 -8.91
N VAL A 41 -0.66 9.73 -9.55
CA VAL A 41 -0.37 9.57 -10.99
C VAL A 41 0.57 8.38 -11.17
N LEU A 42 0.16 7.40 -11.98
CA LEU A 42 0.94 6.23 -12.36
C LEU A 42 2.25 6.64 -13.05
N GLY A 43 3.37 6.00 -12.65
CA GLY A 43 4.67 6.23 -13.30
C GLY A 43 5.24 7.64 -13.14
N SER A 44 4.67 8.49 -12.29
CA SER A 44 5.14 9.87 -12.07
C SER A 44 6.47 9.99 -11.31
N ALA A 45 7.04 8.86 -10.89
CA ALA A 45 8.46 8.78 -10.63
C ALA A 45 9.21 8.93 -11.95
N GLU A 46 9.44 10.18 -12.39
CA GLU A 46 10.64 10.46 -13.18
C GLU A 46 11.80 9.74 -12.50
N SER A 47 12.53 8.94 -13.26
CA SER A 47 13.75 8.25 -12.85
C SER A 47 14.84 9.27 -12.51
N LYS A 48 14.64 10.04 -11.45
CA LYS A 48 15.73 10.60 -10.67
C LYS A 48 16.43 9.40 -10.06
N PRO A 49 17.78 9.31 -10.11
CA PRO A 49 18.49 8.29 -9.36
C PRO A 49 17.94 8.38 -7.94
N ALA A 50 17.30 7.29 -7.49
CA ALA A 50 16.67 7.22 -6.19
C ALA A 50 17.71 7.73 -5.20
N LYS A 51 17.45 8.87 -4.56
CA LYS A 51 18.11 9.14 -3.27
C LYS A 51 17.75 7.90 -2.47
N THR A 52 18.73 7.03 -2.26
CA THR A 52 18.58 5.75 -1.58
C THR A 52 18.18 6.06 -0.14
N ALA A 53 16.91 6.36 0.08
CA ALA A 53 16.33 6.43 1.39
C ALA A 53 16.30 4.98 1.87
N ASN A 54 17.39 4.56 2.51
CA ASN A 54 17.46 3.28 3.21
C ASN A 54 16.47 3.37 4.37
N ILE A 55 15.21 2.98 4.12
CA ILE A 55 14.22 2.87 5.19
C ILE A 55 14.68 1.74 6.09
N ILE A 56 14.95 2.05 7.36
CA ILE A 56 15.32 1.08 8.38
C ILE A 56 14.19 1.06 9.40
N LEU A 57 13.53 -0.09 9.51
CA LEU A 57 12.48 -0.35 10.48
C LEU A 57 13.03 -1.30 11.55
N THR A 58 12.97 -0.87 12.80
CA THR A 58 13.44 -1.65 13.94
C THR A 58 12.28 -1.90 14.90
N LYS A 59 12.23 -3.10 15.46
CA LYS A 59 11.26 -3.47 16.50
C LYS A 59 11.36 -2.48 17.66
N SER A 60 10.21 -2.01 18.10
CA SER A 60 10.03 -1.10 19.21
C SER A 60 9.72 -1.84 20.52
N GLN A 61 9.87 -1.17 21.67
CA GLN A 61 9.65 -1.76 22.99
C GLN A 61 8.16 -1.95 23.32
N ASP A 62 7.28 -1.17 22.68
CA ASP A 62 5.81 -1.25 22.82
C ASP A 62 5.20 -2.46 22.13
N GLN A 63 5.95 -3.15 21.26
CA GLN A 63 5.52 -4.42 20.67
C GLN A 63 5.75 -5.55 21.67
N ASP A 64 4.70 -5.90 22.39
CA ASP A 64 4.69 -6.67 23.64
C ASP A 64 4.20 -8.12 23.48
N GLN A 65 3.58 -8.45 22.36
CA GLN A 65 3.11 -9.81 22.05
C GLN A 65 3.87 -10.39 20.86
N GLU A 66 4.32 -11.64 20.99
CA GLU A 66 5.02 -12.39 19.94
C GLU A 66 4.10 -13.48 19.35
N LEU A 67 4.08 -13.57 18.02
CA LEU A 67 3.56 -14.71 17.28
C LEU A 67 4.71 -15.38 16.53
N LYS A 68 4.94 -16.66 16.77
CA LYS A 68 5.98 -17.43 16.09
C LYS A 68 5.39 -18.09 14.84
N SER A 69 6.11 -18.01 13.72
CA SER A 69 5.69 -18.69 12.51
C SER A 69 5.77 -20.20 12.67
N GLU A 70 4.83 -20.91 12.04
CA GLU A 70 4.84 -22.36 11.91
C GLU A 70 6.07 -22.85 11.13
N SER A 71 6.59 -22.03 10.20
CA SER A 71 7.82 -22.32 9.45
C SER A 71 9.09 -22.27 10.32
N GLY A 72 9.05 -21.53 11.43
CA GLY A 72 10.22 -21.21 12.24
C GLY A 72 11.14 -20.14 11.63
N GLU A 73 10.83 -19.58 10.46
CA GLU A 73 11.70 -18.62 9.76
C GLU A 73 11.52 -17.16 10.20
N PHE A 74 10.46 -16.87 10.95
CA PHE A 74 10.21 -15.55 11.52
C PHE A 74 9.26 -15.58 12.73
N SER A 75 9.25 -14.48 13.47
CA SER A 75 8.22 -14.11 14.44
C SER A 75 7.66 -12.72 14.12
N VAL A 76 6.43 -12.45 14.54
CA VAL A 76 5.82 -11.11 14.46
C VAL A 76 5.53 -10.61 15.87
N TRP A 77 6.16 -9.51 16.22
CA TRP A 77 5.89 -8.76 17.44
C TRP A 77 4.92 -7.61 17.17
N PHE A 78 3.88 -7.44 17.99
CA PHE A 78 2.91 -6.37 17.81
C PHE A 78 2.53 -5.73 19.13
N ASP A 79 2.07 -4.46 19.08
CA ASP A 79 1.52 -3.75 20.22
C ASP A 79 0.06 -4.18 20.43
N SER A 80 -0.18 -4.98 21.47
CA SER A 80 -1.51 -5.50 21.83
C SER A 80 -2.50 -4.42 22.23
N LYS A 81 -2.03 -3.20 22.53
CA LYS A 81 -2.90 -2.04 22.81
C LYS A 81 -3.43 -1.42 21.52
N LYS A 82 -2.78 -1.63 20.38
CA LYS A 82 -3.16 -1.03 19.09
C LYS A 82 -3.71 -2.02 18.08
N TRP A 83 -3.32 -3.29 18.16
CA TRP A 83 -3.68 -4.30 17.19
C TRP A 83 -4.38 -5.48 17.86
N ASN A 84 -5.44 -5.96 17.20
CA ASN A 84 -6.08 -7.22 17.50
C ASN A 84 -5.61 -8.25 16.47
N ARG A 85 -5.16 -9.42 16.93
CA ARG A 85 -4.88 -10.56 16.05
C ARG A 85 -6.18 -11.34 15.80
N ALA A 86 -6.45 -11.70 14.56
CA ALA A 86 -7.52 -12.64 14.24
C ALA A 86 -7.17 -14.05 14.80
N PRO A 87 -8.05 -14.70 15.58
CA PRO A 87 -7.82 -16.07 16.04
C PRO A 87 -7.68 -17.08 14.90
N ARG A 88 -8.35 -16.79 13.77
CA ARG A 88 -8.22 -17.51 12.50
C ARG A 88 -8.22 -16.49 11.36
N PRO A 89 -7.22 -16.52 10.47
CA PRO A 89 -7.19 -15.68 9.28
C PRO A 89 -8.41 -15.92 8.38
N ALA A 90 -8.99 -14.85 7.85
CA ALA A 90 -10.04 -14.92 6.83
C ALA A 90 -9.48 -15.30 5.46
N ASN A 91 -8.27 -14.83 5.15
CA ASN A 91 -7.51 -15.25 3.99
C ASN A 91 -6.83 -16.60 4.28
N LYS A 92 -7.17 -17.62 3.49
CA LYS A 92 -6.67 -18.99 3.68
C LYS A 92 -5.16 -19.14 3.48
N VAL A 93 -4.50 -18.21 2.79
CA VAL A 93 -3.05 -18.22 2.61
C VAL A 93 -2.32 -17.36 3.64
N ALA A 94 -3.05 -16.57 4.43
CA ALA A 94 -2.45 -15.78 5.49
C ALA A 94 -2.20 -16.65 6.71
N GLU A 95 -1.00 -16.54 7.26
CA GLU A 95 -0.62 -17.18 8.52
C GLU A 95 -1.08 -16.33 9.71
N PHE A 96 -0.90 -15.00 9.61
CA PHE A 96 -1.38 -14.04 10.60
C PHE A 96 -2.21 -12.95 9.95
N GLU A 97 -3.24 -12.50 10.66
CA GLU A 97 -4.03 -11.32 10.30
C GLU A 97 -4.21 -10.42 11.51
N PHE A 98 -4.17 -9.11 11.26
CA PHE A 98 -4.33 -8.08 12.26
C PHE A 98 -5.34 -7.03 11.81
N GLU A 99 -6.12 -6.53 12.76
CA GLU A 99 -6.98 -5.36 12.62
C GLU A 99 -6.60 -4.36 13.71
N ASN A 100 -6.34 -3.11 13.35
CA ASN A 100 -6.08 -2.10 14.36
C ASN A 100 -7.36 -1.83 15.17
N LYS A 101 -7.25 -1.42 16.43
CA LYS A 101 -8.43 -1.21 17.29
C LYS A 101 -9.37 -0.10 16.81
N LYS A 102 -8.90 0.76 15.90
CA LYS A 102 -9.69 1.81 15.24
C LYS A 102 -10.48 1.30 14.03
N ARG A 103 -10.20 0.07 13.57
CA ARG A 103 -10.80 -0.56 12.37
C ARG A 103 -10.58 0.22 11.08
N THR A 104 -9.47 0.96 11.04
CA THR A 104 -9.04 1.78 9.91
C THR A 104 -7.86 1.17 9.17
N GLY A 105 -7.16 0.21 9.76
CA GLY A 105 -5.99 -0.44 9.19
C GLY A 105 -6.01 -1.92 9.45
N TYR A 106 -5.62 -2.67 8.44
CA TYR A 106 -5.63 -4.13 8.45
C TYR A 106 -4.29 -4.64 7.99
N SER A 107 -4.00 -5.90 8.29
CA SER A 107 -2.78 -6.54 7.83
C SER A 107 -2.92 -8.05 7.71
N MET A 108 -2.13 -8.63 6.80
CA MET A 108 -1.91 -10.05 6.67
C MET A 108 -0.43 -10.35 6.49
N VAL A 109 0.00 -11.49 7.00
CA VAL A 109 1.35 -12.04 6.84
C VAL A 109 1.22 -13.38 6.12
N ILE A 110 1.94 -13.53 5.02
CA ILE A 110 1.98 -14.75 4.21
C ILE A 110 3.43 -15.21 4.16
N TYR A 111 3.63 -16.51 4.39
CA TYR A 111 4.88 -17.20 4.14
C TYR A 111 4.69 -18.21 3.03
N GLU A 112 5.57 -18.14 2.03
CA GLU A 112 5.65 -19.08 0.93
C GLU A 112 6.95 -19.88 1.06
N GLY A 113 6.87 -21.20 1.06
CA GLY A 113 8.04 -22.09 1.19
C GLY A 113 8.98 -22.11 -0.02
N LEU A 114 8.79 -21.19 -0.98
CA LEU A 114 9.56 -21.07 -2.21
C LEU A 114 10.20 -19.69 -2.35
N GLU A 115 11.37 -19.65 -2.99
CA GLU A 115 12.10 -18.42 -3.27
C GLU A 115 11.48 -17.69 -4.47
N ILE A 116 10.95 -16.49 -4.23
CA ILE A 116 10.48 -15.58 -5.27
C ILE A 116 11.64 -14.63 -5.63
N PRO A 117 12.00 -14.47 -6.92
CA PRO A 117 13.02 -13.51 -7.31
C PRO A 117 12.62 -12.07 -6.92
N MET A 118 13.48 -11.39 -6.16
CA MET A 118 13.18 -10.07 -5.58
C MET A 118 12.88 -8.98 -6.62
N GLU A 119 13.42 -9.10 -7.83
CA GLU A 119 13.15 -8.24 -8.98
C GLU A 119 11.72 -8.36 -9.50
N SER A 120 11.09 -9.52 -9.31
CA SER A 120 9.74 -9.83 -9.80
C SER A 120 8.66 -9.73 -8.73
N PHE A 121 9.04 -9.74 -7.45
CA PHE A 121 8.09 -9.85 -6.33
C PHE A 121 7.03 -8.73 -6.34
N ALA A 122 7.44 -7.48 -6.55
CA ALA A 122 6.50 -6.35 -6.60
C ALA A 122 5.44 -6.51 -7.70
N GLU A 123 5.82 -6.96 -8.90
CA GLU A 123 4.88 -7.16 -10.00
C GLU A 123 3.94 -8.35 -9.71
N LEU A 124 4.44 -9.42 -9.08
CA LEU A 124 3.60 -10.55 -8.68
C LEU A 124 2.49 -10.15 -7.71
N LEU A 125 2.77 -9.25 -6.75
CA LEU A 125 1.73 -8.71 -5.87
C LEU A 125 0.62 -7.99 -6.66
N VAL A 126 1.01 -7.20 -7.64
CA VAL A 126 0.05 -6.44 -8.48
C VAL A 126 -0.71 -7.38 -9.41
N VAL A 127 -0.06 -8.39 -10.00
CA VAL A 127 -0.72 -9.42 -10.81
C VAL A 127 -1.78 -10.17 -10.00
N ASN A 128 -1.47 -10.51 -8.75
CA ASN A 128 -2.45 -11.13 -7.85
C ASN A 128 -3.61 -10.17 -7.54
N ALA A 129 -3.32 -8.90 -7.27
CA ALA A 129 -4.35 -7.89 -7.06
C ALA A 129 -5.24 -7.70 -8.32
N ARG A 130 -4.67 -7.83 -9.52
CA ARG A 130 -5.38 -7.75 -10.80
C ARG A 130 -6.42 -8.84 -11.02
N GLN A 131 -6.36 -9.94 -10.27
CA GLN A 131 -7.39 -10.96 -10.30
C GLN A 131 -8.71 -10.48 -9.66
N VAL A 132 -8.62 -9.49 -8.77
CA VAL A 132 -9.77 -8.89 -8.07
C VAL A 132 -10.14 -7.53 -8.69
N ASP A 133 -9.13 -6.73 -9.04
CA ASP A 133 -9.29 -5.43 -9.69
C ASP A 133 -8.38 -5.32 -10.92
N PRO A 134 -8.89 -5.43 -12.15
CA PRO A 134 -8.09 -5.31 -13.37
C PRO A 134 -7.26 -4.01 -13.45
N ASP A 135 -7.68 -2.94 -12.77
CA ASP A 135 -7.00 -1.64 -12.75
C ASP A 135 -5.98 -1.50 -11.60
N ALA A 136 -5.74 -2.59 -10.84
CA ALA A 136 -4.75 -2.61 -9.79
C ALA A 136 -3.37 -2.25 -10.32
N SER A 137 -2.65 -1.42 -9.56
CA SER A 137 -1.47 -0.73 -10.08
C SER A 137 -0.41 -0.47 -9.01
N LEU A 138 0.86 -0.58 -9.44
CA LEU A 138 2.03 -0.27 -8.62
C LEU A 138 2.16 1.25 -8.43
N ILE A 139 2.32 1.70 -7.19
CA ILE A 139 2.54 3.11 -6.85
C ILE A 139 4.04 3.37 -6.64
N GLU A 140 4.70 2.56 -5.81
CA GLU A 140 6.13 2.70 -5.55
C GLU A 140 6.76 1.39 -5.05
N THR A 141 8.08 1.30 -5.18
CA THR A 141 8.90 0.27 -4.55
C THR A 141 10.14 0.93 -3.98
N VAL A 142 10.43 0.66 -2.70
CA VAL A 142 11.55 1.27 -1.97
C VAL A 142 12.36 0.19 -1.28
N ASP A 143 13.68 0.18 -1.47
CA ASP A 143 14.57 -0.70 -0.73
C ASP A 143 14.59 -0.35 0.75
N CYS A 144 14.56 -1.38 1.60
CA CYS A 144 14.50 -1.19 3.05
C CYS A 144 15.19 -2.32 3.81
N LYS A 145 15.35 -2.12 5.11
CA LYS A 145 15.74 -3.16 6.07
C LYS A 145 14.76 -3.21 7.22
N VAL A 146 14.27 -4.40 7.54
CA VAL A 146 13.43 -4.67 8.72
C VAL A 146 14.23 -5.56 9.66
N ASN A 147 14.59 -5.04 10.84
CA ASN A 147 15.43 -5.75 11.83
C ASN A 147 16.68 -6.40 11.21
N GLY A 148 17.36 -5.68 10.31
CA GLY A 148 18.57 -6.13 9.61
C GLY A 148 18.34 -6.97 8.35
N LYS A 149 17.13 -7.51 8.13
CA LYS A 149 16.77 -8.23 6.90
C LYS A 149 16.49 -7.26 5.77
N THR A 150 17.21 -7.42 4.66
CA THR A 150 16.97 -6.66 3.43
C THR A 150 15.66 -7.10 2.76
N GLY A 151 14.91 -6.12 2.26
CA GLY A 151 13.70 -6.36 1.48
C GLY A 151 13.25 -5.10 0.76
N LYS A 152 12.01 -5.11 0.30
CA LYS A 152 11.39 -3.97 -0.37
C LYS A 152 10.06 -3.63 0.30
N LEU A 153 9.79 -2.34 0.44
CA LEU A 153 8.44 -1.83 0.69
C LEU A 153 7.79 -1.56 -0.66
N VAL A 154 6.69 -2.26 -0.94
CA VAL A 154 5.92 -2.20 -2.17
C VAL A 154 4.57 -1.58 -1.85
N THR A 155 4.28 -0.44 -2.46
CA THR A 155 2.97 0.21 -2.34
C THR A 155 2.22 0.04 -3.65
N TYR A 156 0.99 -0.48 -3.59
CA TYR A 156 0.12 -0.64 -4.76
C TYR A 156 -1.33 -0.40 -4.36
N THR A 157 -2.19 -0.18 -5.34
CA THR A 157 -3.62 0.05 -5.12
C THR A 157 -4.46 -0.98 -5.84
N ALA A 158 -5.61 -1.29 -5.26
CA ALA A 158 -6.67 -2.07 -5.90
C ALA A 158 -8.03 -1.62 -5.37
N LEU A 159 -9.06 -1.78 -6.20
CA LEU A 159 -10.46 -1.60 -5.89
C LEU A 159 -11.02 -2.89 -5.29
N PHE A 160 -11.60 -2.82 -4.09
CA PHE A 160 -12.27 -3.94 -3.47
C PHE A 160 -13.63 -3.50 -2.96
N SER A 161 -14.69 -4.18 -3.41
CA SER A 161 -16.08 -3.83 -3.04
C SER A 161 -16.43 -2.36 -3.30
N GLY A 162 -15.95 -1.80 -4.43
CA GLY A 162 -16.18 -0.39 -4.81
C GLY A 162 -15.36 0.64 -4.02
N MET A 163 -14.49 0.20 -3.12
CA MET A 163 -13.61 1.07 -2.33
C MET A 163 -12.16 0.93 -2.78
N LYS A 164 -11.45 2.03 -2.90
CA LYS A 164 -10.04 2.03 -3.32
C LYS A 164 -9.12 1.88 -2.11
N PHE A 165 -8.35 0.80 -2.11
CA PHE A 165 -7.40 0.48 -1.06
C PHE A 165 -5.97 0.79 -1.50
N ILE A 166 -5.14 1.13 -0.53
CA ILE A 166 -3.68 1.13 -0.64
C ILE A 166 -3.17 -0.05 0.15
N PHE A 167 -2.41 -0.91 -0.52
CA PHE A 167 -1.65 -1.99 0.06
C PHE A 167 -0.20 -1.55 0.20
N TYR A 168 0.36 -1.76 1.38
CA TYR A 168 1.71 -1.38 1.75
C TYR A 168 2.41 -2.60 2.32
N SER A 169 3.27 -3.21 1.51
CA SER A 169 3.79 -4.55 1.77
C SER A 169 5.29 -4.51 1.94
N PHE A 170 5.79 -5.02 3.06
CA PHE A 170 7.17 -5.45 3.13
C PHE A 170 7.29 -6.84 2.51
N VAL A 171 8.24 -7.00 1.60
CA VAL A 171 8.58 -8.29 0.99
C VAL A 171 10.05 -8.60 1.12
N THR A 172 10.36 -9.86 1.43
CA THR A 172 11.71 -10.40 1.44
C THR A 172 11.68 -11.86 1.00
N SER A 173 12.76 -12.33 0.40
CA SER A 173 12.86 -13.67 -0.16
C SER A 173 14.26 -14.23 0.02
N SER A 174 14.36 -15.55 0.12
CA SER A 174 15.61 -16.30 0.18
C SER A 174 15.36 -17.76 -0.18
N ALA A 175 16.42 -18.56 -0.28
CA ALA A 175 16.33 -20.02 -0.49
C ALA A 175 15.46 -20.76 0.53
N LYS A 176 15.18 -20.15 1.70
CA LYS A 176 14.29 -20.70 2.73
C LYS A 176 12.81 -20.35 2.55
N GLY A 177 12.48 -19.54 1.56
CA GLY A 177 11.13 -19.05 1.32
C GLY A 177 11.02 -17.53 1.24
N SER A 178 9.79 -17.10 0.98
CA SER A 178 9.41 -15.71 0.77
C SER A 178 8.39 -15.27 1.81
N ILE A 179 8.53 -14.05 2.32
CA ILE A 179 7.61 -13.47 3.29
C ILE A 179 7.02 -12.21 2.69
N GLN A 180 5.70 -12.11 2.78
CA GLN A 180 4.92 -10.92 2.47
C GLN A 180 4.21 -10.47 3.74
N PHE A 181 4.55 -9.28 4.25
CA PHE A 181 3.84 -8.63 5.34
C PHE A 181 3.13 -7.39 4.78
N THR A 182 1.85 -7.55 4.47
CA THR A 182 1.02 -6.52 3.85
C THR A 182 0.15 -5.86 4.89
N THR A 183 0.25 -4.54 5.00
CA THR A 183 -0.78 -3.72 5.64
C THR A 183 -1.63 -3.05 4.57
N TYR A 184 -2.87 -2.72 4.88
CA TYR A 184 -3.75 -2.05 3.93
C TYR A 184 -4.84 -1.22 4.61
N THR A 185 -5.28 -0.20 3.90
CA THR A 185 -6.35 0.73 4.32
C THR A 185 -6.96 1.40 3.09
N LEU A 186 -8.02 2.17 3.28
CA LEU A 186 -8.59 3.06 2.26
C LEU A 186 -7.57 4.12 1.84
N GLU A 187 -7.55 4.48 0.56
CA GLU A 187 -6.59 5.45 0.02
C GLU A 187 -6.53 6.76 0.80
N ASN A 188 -7.68 7.29 1.22
CA ASN A 188 -7.78 8.52 2.00
C ASN A 188 -7.29 8.42 3.47
N LYS A 189 -6.97 7.22 3.96
CA LYS A 189 -6.43 6.97 5.30
C LYS A 189 -4.96 6.60 5.30
N PHE A 190 -4.39 6.28 4.13
CA PHE A 190 -3.03 5.75 4.04
C PHE A 190 -1.99 6.61 4.75
N GLU A 191 -1.94 7.91 4.48
CA GLU A 191 -0.94 8.81 5.09
C GLU A 191 -1.10 8.90 6.63
N GLN A 192 -2.31 8.70 7.16
CA GLN A 192 -2.57 8.72 8.61
C GLN A 192 -2.16 7.40 9.28
N GLU A 193 -2.30 6.28 8.58
CA GLU A 193 -2.01 4.94 9.10
C GLU A 193 -0.55 4.51 8.85
N LYS A 194 0.15 5.13 7.91
CA LYS A 194 1.48 4.69 7.44
C LYS A 194 2.51 4.56 8.56
N GLU A 195 2.55 5.47 9.52
CA GLU A 195 3.47 5.35 10.66
C GLU A 195 3.17 4.12 11.52
N GLU A 196 1.89 3.82 11.75
CA GLU A 196 1.50 2.66 12.53
C GLU A 196 1.71 1.35 11.74
N PHE A 197 1.56 1.38 10.42
CA PHE A 197 1.95 0.27 9.55
C PHE A 197 3.44 -0.01 9.60
N ASN A 198 4.28 1.03 9.54
CA ASN A 198 5.73 0.88 9.71
C ASN A 198 6.07 0.25 11.07
N ARG A 199 5.38 0.66 12.14
CA ARG A 199 5.55 0.06 13.48
C ARG A 199 5.15 -1.41 13.48
N LEU A 200 3.99 -1.77 12.92
CA LEU A 200 3.57 -3.17 12.85
C LEU A 200 4.55 -4.03 12.03
N ILE A 201 4.95 -3.56 10.85
CA ILE A 201 5.93 -4.23 9.98
C ILE A 201 7.28 -4.39 10.68
N SER A 202 7.72 -3.39 11.47
CA SER A 202 8.97 -3.47 12.22
C SER A 202 8.96 -4.56 13.30
N GLY A 203 7.79 -5.16 13.57
CA GLY A 203 7.62 -6.31 14.43
C GLY A 203 8.12 -7.63 13.85
N LEU A 204 8.36 -7.69 12.53
CA LEU A 204 8.86 -8.89 11.86
C LEU A 204 10.32 -9.13 12.23
N VAL A 205 10.57 -10.18 13.01
CA VAL A 205 11.89 -10.56 13.51
C VAL A 205 12.28 -11.91 12.93
N PHE A 206 13.57 -12.08 12.66
CA PHE A 206 14.15 -13.30 12.09
C PHE A 206 15.06 -13.98 13.13
N PRO A 207 15.18 -15.32 13.12
CA PRO A 207 16.09 -16.06 13.99
C PRO A 207 17.56 -15.67 13.86
#